data_AF-A0AB40CBC0-F1
#
_entry.id   AF-A0AB40CBC0-F1
#
_cell.length_a   1.000
_cell.length_b   1.000
_cell.length_c   1.000
_cell.angle_alpha   90.00
_cell.angle_beta   90.00
_cell.angle_gamma   90.00
#
_symmetry.space_group_name_H-M   'P 1'
#
loop_
_entity.id
_entity.type
_entity.pdbx_description
1 polymer ?
#
loop_
_entity_poly.entity_id
_entity_poly.type
_entity_poly.pdbx_seq_one_letter_code
_entity_poly.pdbx_strand_id
1 'polypeptide(L)'
;MDSGNRGPMPGLSPEAAARFGEGSALVLARWTALQMAVQNGWGGRESRQKADKLASAVLSWFSNDKAPLYIDDLENLLDENMVLSFNTEIEDGSVEEVAEQLMIMHEDCLQGNFELIDQLIVVNENEGENSDEDGSEMMVDEPEPKDVAMNEPKQPKQTPDEEGVGEVLI
;
A
#
# COMPACT_ATOMS: atom_id res chain seq x y z
N MET A 1 32.67 31.36 -35.36
CA MET A 1 31.25 31.39 -34.95
C MET A 1 30.99 30.05 -34.32
N ASP A 2 31.10 30.01 -33.00
CA ASP A 2 30.89 28.81 -32.19
C ASP A 2 29.40 28.48 -32.26
N SER A 3 29.07 27.43 -33.01
CA SER A 3 27.72 26.91 -33.07
C SER A 3 27.43 26.29 -31.70
N GLY A 4 26.70 27.04 -30.87
CA GLY A 4 26.11 26.54 -29.64
C GLY A 4 25.19 25.36 -29.93
N ASN A 5 25.79 24.18 -30.04
CA ASN A 5 25.13 22.90 -30.05
C ASN A 5 24.68 22.64 -28.61
N ARG A 6 23.60 23.30 -28.18
CA ARG A 6 22.79 22.73 -27.10
C ARG A 6 22.29 21.41 -27.66
N GLY A 7 22.95 20.32 -27.26
CA GLY A 7 22.44 18.98 -27.50
C GLY A 7 21.02 18.86 -26.94
N PRO A 8 20.26 17.82 -27.33
CA PRO A 8 19.03 17.50 -26.62
C PRO A 8 19.33 17.52 -25.12
N MET A 9 18.52 18.23 -24.35
CA MET A 9 18.59 18.21 -22.89
C MET A 9 18.73 16.75 -22.46
N PRO A 10 19.61 16.42 -21.51
CA PRO A 10 19.83 15.03 -21.14
C PRO A 10 18.56 14.54 -20.44
N GLY A 11 17.65 13.94 -21.20
CA GLY A 11 16.71 12.98 -20.65
C GLY A 11 17.51 11.83 -20.05
N LEU A 12 16.92 11.15 -19.06
CA LEU A 12 17.50 9.95 -18.47
C LEU A 12 17.92 8.96 -19.56
N SER A 13 19.08 8.31 -19.38
CA SER A 13 19.44 7.18 -20.24
C SER A 13 18.38 6.06 -20.09
N PRO A 14 18.21 5.16 -21.08
CA PRO A 14 17.23 4.07 -20.98
C PRO A 14 17.43 3.19 -19.74
N GLU A 15 18.69 3.01 -19.32
CA GLU A 15 19.05 2.27 -18.10
C GLU A 15 18.66 3.06 -16.84
N ALA A 16 18.97 4.35 -16.80
CA ALA A 16 18.61 5.21 -15.67
C ALA A 16 17.09 5.36 -15.53
N ALA A 17 16.35 5.43 -16.64
CA ALA A 17 14.89 5.47 -16.64
C ALA A 17 14.29 4.15 -16.11
N ALA A 18 14.87 2.99 -16.46
CA ALA A 18 14.42 1.70 -15.94
C ALA A 18 14.66 1.59 -14.43
N ARG A 19 15.86 1.96 -13.96
CA ARG A 19 16.21 1.99 -12.53
C ARG A 19 15.32 2.97 -11.75
N PHE A 20 15.10 4.17 -12.30
CA PHE A 20 14.22 5.16 -11.71
C PHE A 20 12.77 4.67 -11.64
N GLY A 21 12.29 3.97 -12.67
CA GLY A 21 10.96 3.35 -12.65
C GLY A 21 10.80 2.32 -11.53
N GLU A 22 11.82 1.49 -11.30
CA GLU A 22 11.84 0.55 -10.19
C GLU A 22 11.90 1.25 -8.82
N GLY A 23 12.81 2.22 -8.67
CA GLY A 23 12.96 2.98 -7.43
C GLY A 23 11.71 3.80 -7.06
N SER A 24 11.10 4.47 -8.03
CA SER A 24 9.87 5.25 -7.81
C SER A 24 8.68 4.37 -7.43
N ALA A 25 8.54 3.19 -8.05
CA ALA A 25 7.53 2.21 -7.66
C ALA A 25 7.75 1.72 -6.21
N LEU A 26 9.00 1.48 -5.80
CA LEU A 26 9.33 1.08 -4.42
C LEU A 26 9.05 2.18 -3.39
N VAL A 27 9.38 3.44 -3.70
CA VAL A 27 9.07 4.58 -2.83
C VAL A 27 7.56 4.69 -2.60
N LEU A 28 6.76 4.61 -3.67
CA LEU A 28 5.30 4.63 -3.56
C LEU A 28 4.76 3.41 -2.80
N ALA A 29 5.31 2.22 -3.03
CA ALA A 29 4.93 1.02 -2.30
C ALA A 29 5.22 1.11 -0.79
N ARG A 30 6.24 1.89 -0.39
CA ARG A 30 6.59 2.15 1.01
C ARG A 30 5.83 3.32 1.63
N TRP A 31 5.20 4.16 0.83
CA TRP A 31 4.43 5.29 1.34
C TRP A 31 3.26 4.81 2.20
N THR A 32 3.35 5.05 3.50
CA THR A 32 2.42 4.49 4.50
C THR A 32 0.96 4.88 4.23
N ALA A 33 0.72 6.11 3.77
CA ALA A 33 -0.60 6.57 3.36
C ALA A 33 -1.19 5.70 2.24
N LEU A 34 -0.41 5.43 1.18
CA LEU A 34 -0.83 4.58 0.07
C LEU A 34 -1.04 3.13 0.52
N GLN A 35 -0.15 2.60 1.35
CA GLN A 35 -0.30 1.25 1.93
C GLN A 35 -1.60 1.13 2.72
N MET A 36 -1.89 2.07 3.61
CA MET A 36 -3.13 2.10 4.38
C MET A 36 -4.35 2.22 3.46
N ALA A 37 -4.28 3.06 2.43
CA ALA A 37 -5.36 3.22 1.46
C ALA A 37 -5.67 1.93 0.69
N VAL A 38 -4.62 1.17 0.32
CA VAL A 38 -4.77 -0.12 -0.35
C VAL A 38 -5.28 -1.20 0.62
N GLN A 39 -4.72 -1.29 1.82
CA GLN A 39 -5.10 -2.29 2.83
C GLN A 39 -6.54 -2.12 3.31
N ASN A 40 -6.97 -0.88 3.53
CA ASN A 40 -8.34 -0.57 3.93
C ASN A 40 -9.32 -0.54 2.76
N GLY A 41 -8.83 -0.72 1.52
CA GLY A 41 -9.67 -0.73 0.32
C GLY A 41 -10.35 0.61 0.03
N TRP A 42 -9.73 1.73 0.40
CA TRP A 42 -10.29 3.08 0.20
C TRP A 42 -10.47 3.41 -1.29
N GLY A 43 -9.67 2.80 -2.17
CA GLY A 43 -9.85 2.85 -3.62
C GLY A 43 -10.83 1.82 -4.21
N GLY A 44 -11.53 1.05 -3.37
CA GLY A 44 -12.41 -0.05 -3.77
C GLY A 44 -11.68 -1.33 -4.16
N ARG A 45 -12.34 -2.21 -4.92
CA ARG A 45 -11.78 -3.52 -5.34
C ARG A 45 -10.49 -3.40 -6.17
N GLU A 46 -10.29 -2.25 -6.80
CA GLU A 46 -9.14 -1.98 -7.67
C GLU A 46 -8.06 -1.12 -6.98
N SER A 47 -8.08 -1.00 -5.64
CA SER A 47 -7.12 -0.17 -4.89
C SER A 47 -5.67 -0.48 -5.25
N ARG A 48 -5.31 -1.77 -5.38
CA ARG A 48 -3.95 -2.16 -5.78
C ARG A 48 -3.60 -1.74 -7.21
N GLN A 49 -4.52 -1.93 -8.15
CA GLN A 49 -4.33 -1.51 -9.54
C GLN A 49 -4.25 0.02 -9.66
N LYS A 50 -4.92 0.77 -8.77
CA LYS A 50 -4.80 2.23 -8.67
C LYS A 50 -3.42 2.66 -8.16
N ALA A 51 -2.84 1.93 -7.20
CA ALA A 51 -1.46 2.17 -6.76
C ALA A 51 -0.45 1.96 -7.91
N ASP A 52 -0.61 0.89 -8.70
CA ASP A 52 0.24 0.64 -9.87
C ASP A 52 0.08 1.74 -10.94
N LYS A 53 -1.14 2.25 -11.13
CA LYS A 53 -1.44 3.39 -12.02
C LYS A 53 -0.77 4.68 -11.53
N LEU A 54 -0.76 4.93 -10.22
CA LEU A 54 -0.06 6.07 -9.64
C LEU A 54 1.45 5.99 -9.93
N ALA A 55 2.07 4.83 -9.71
CA ALA A 55 3.49 4.64 -10.03
C ALA A 55 3.78 4.89 -11.52
N SER A 56 2.92 4.40 -12.40
CA SER A 56 3.02 4.64 -13.85
C SER A 56 2.84 6.13 -14.20
N ALA A 57 1.95 6.84 -13.51
CA ALA A 57 1.69 8.26 -13.71
C ALA A 57 2.90 9.11 -13.28
N VAL A 58 3.51 8.81 -12.14
CA VAL A 58 4.74 9.46 -11.67
C VAL A 58 5.86 9.24 -12.68
N LEU A 59 6.10 7.99 -13.13
CA LEU A 59 7.13 7.71 -14.13
C LEU A 59 6.89 8.46 -15.45
N SER A 60 5.64 8.51 -15.91
CA SER A 60 5.24 9.26 -17.10
C SER A 60 5.46 10.77 -16.94
N TRP A 61 5.21 11.31 -15.74
CA TRP A 61 5.44 12.72 -15.43
C TRP A 61 6.91 13.09 -15.55
N PHE A 62 7.82 12.28 -15.00
CA PHE A 62 9.27 12.46 -15.13
C PHE A 62 9.78 12.24 -16.56
N SER A 63 9.14 11.35 -17.32
CA SER A 63 9.48 11.07 -18.72
C SER A 63 9.00 12.14 -19.69
N ASN A 64 8.18 13.08 -19.23
CA ASN A 64 7.65 14.14 -20.07
C ASN A 64 8.72 15.21 -20.30
N ASP A 65 8.98 15.60 -21.55
CA ASP A 65 9.97 16.63 -21.95
C ASP A 65 9.65 18.06 -21.43
N LYS A 66 8.70 18.21 -20.49
CA LYS A 66 8.34 19.50 -19.89
C LYS A 66 9.31 19.85 -18.78
N ALA A 67 10.51 20.26 -19.15
CA ALA A 67 11.37 21.02 -18.26
C ALA A 67 10.85 22.46 -18.13
N PRO A 68 10.89 23.08 -16.94
CA PRO A 68 11.41 22.56 -15.66
C PRO A 68 10.38 21.73 -14.86
N LEU A 69 10.87 20.70 -14.16
CA LEU A 69 10.09 19.92 -13.19
C LEU A 69 10.01 20.70 -11.87
N TYR A 70 8.80 21.00 -11.41
CA TYR A 70 8.58 21.64 -10.11
C TYR A 70 8.07 20.62 -9.11
N ILE A 71 8.56 20.72 -7.86
CA ILE A 71 8.12 19.83 -6.79
C ILE A 71 6.63 20.01 -6.48
N ASP A 72 6.14 21.26 -6.48
CA ASP A 72 4.72 21.58 -6.26
C ASP A 72 3.79 20.84 -7.26
N ASP A 73 4.23 20.68 -8.51
CA ASP A 73 3.47 19.95 -9.55
C ASP A 73 3.43 18.44 -9.28
N LEU A 74 4.51 17.89 -8.71
CA LEU A 74 4.59 16.47 -8.32
C LEU A 74 3.78 16.21 -7.04
N GLU A 75 3.86 17.09 -6.05
CA GLU A 75 3.03 17.04 -4.84
C GLU A 75 1.55 17.06 -5.20
N ASN A 76 1.14 18.00 -6.06
CA ASN A 76 -0.24 18.08 -6.53
C ASN A 76 -0.66 16.82 -7.30
N LEU A 77 0.23 16.22 -8.10
CA LEU A 77 -0.05 14.94 -8.77
C LEU A 77 -0.30 13.80 -7.76
N LEU A 78 0.51 13.71 -6.70
CA LEU A 78 0.39 12.69 -5.66
C LEU A 78 -0.91 12.90 -4.86
N ASP A 79 -1.16 14.11 -4.40
CA ASP A 79 -2.35 14.47 -3.62
C ASP A 79 -3.64 14.27 -4.41
N GLU A 80 -3.72 14.79 -5.65
CA GLU A 80 -4.88 14.57 -6.52
C GLU A 80 -5.15 13.08 -6.74
N ASN A 81 -4.12 12.25 -6.87
CA ASN A 81 -4.30 10.81 -6.99
C ASN A 81 -4.82 10.17 -5.70
N MET A 82 -4.35 10.59 -4.53
CA MET A 82 -4.86 10.10 -3.25
C MET A 82 -6.33 10.47 -3.07
N VAL A 83 -6.72 11.69 -3.42
CA VAL A 83 -8.11 12.15 -3.35
C VAL A 83 -8.99 11.44 -4.39
N LEU A 84 -8.59 11.41 -5.66
CA LEU A 84 -9.43 10.88 -6.75
C LEU A 84 -9.48 9.35 -6.77
N SER A 85 -8.35 8.68 -6.51
CA SER A 85 -8.26 7.22 -6.59
C SER A 85 -8.63 6.55 -5.28
N PHE A 86 -8.26 7.15 -4.14
CA PHE A 86 -8.42 6.54 -2.82
C PHE A 86 -9.36 7.30 -1.89
N ASN A 87 -9.99 8.41 -2.33
CA ASN A 87 -10.91 9.20 -1.53
C ASN A 87 -10.31 9.58 -0.16
N THR A 88 -9.05 10.00 -0.19
CA THR A 88 -8.25 10.30 1.00
C THR A 88 -7.47 11.59 0.78
N GLU A 89 -7.58 12.50 1.74
CA GLU A 89 -6.76 13.71 1.84
C GLU A 89 -5.60 13.42 2.79
N ILE A 90 -4.38 13.74 2.38
CA ILE A 90 -3.16 13.49 3.15
C ILE A 90 -2.61 14.84 3.64
N GLU A 91 -2.68 15.07 4.96
CA GLU A 91 -2.25 16.32 5.59
C GLU A 91 -1.10 16.11 6.61
N ASP A 92 -0.42 14.97 6.54
CA ASP A 92 0.66 14.60 7.48
C ASP A 92 2.06 15.06 7.02
N GLY A 93 2.16 15.70 5.86
CA GLY A 93 3.43 16.12 5.25
C GLY A 93 4.12 15.02 4.44
N SER A 94 3.54 13.83 4.36
CA SER A 94 4.18 12.70 3.70
C SER A 94 4.14 12.79 2.16
N VAL A 95 3.24 13.61 1.60
CA VAL A 95 3.20 13.88 0.15
C VAL A 95 4.47 14.60 -0.28
N GLU A 96 4.83 15.64 0.47
CA GLU A 96 6.01 16.49 0.27
C GLU A 96 7.29 15.66 0.43
N GLU A 97 7.39 14.85 1.49
CA GLU A 97 8.54 13.96 1.71
C GLU A 97 8.73 12.96 0.55
N VAL A 98 7.65 12.36 0.07
CA VAL A 98 7.70 11.42 -1.07
C VAL A 98 8.07 12.14 -2.37
N ALA A 99 7.53 13.34 -2.60
CA ALA A 99 7.86 14.15 -3.76
C ALA A 99 9.35 14.55 -3.77
N GLU A 100 9.89 15.02 -2.64
CA GLU A 100 11.30 15.33 -2.47
C GLU A 100 12.18 14.12 -2.78
N GLN A 101 11.84 12.95 -2.23
CA GLN A 101 12.60 11.73 -2.44
C GLN A 101 12.63 11.30 -3.92
N LEU A 102 11.51 11.44 -4.63
CA LEU A 102 11.42 11.16 -6.08
C LEU A 102 12.25 12.15 -6.90
N MET A 103 12.26 13.43 -6.53
CA MET A 103 13.06 14.46 -7.21
C MET A 103 14.56 14.20 -7.03
N ILE A 104 15.02 13.92 -5.82
CA ILE A 104 16.42 13.57 -5.52
C ILE A 104 16.84 12.34 -6.33
N MET A 105 16.01 11.29 -6.34
CA MET A 105 16.29 10.08 -7.09
C MET A 105 16.39 10.33 -8.60
N HIS A 106 15.57 11.23 -9.15
CA HIS A 106 15.64 11.63 -10.54
C HIS A 106 16.95 12.39 -10.85
N GLU A 107 17.37 13.29 -9.96
CA GLU A 107 18.66 14.01 -10.08
C GLU A 107 19.86 13.06 -10.00
N ASP A 108 19.85 12.11 -9.07
CA ASP A 108 20.90 11.10 -8.94
C ASP A 108 20.99 10.22 -10.19
N CYS A 109 19.85 9.81 -10.76
CA CYS A 109 19.79 9.10 -12.03
C CYS A 109 20.35 9.91 -13.22
N LEU A 110 20.18 11.24 -13.22
CA LEU A 110 20.82 12.12 -14.22
C LEU A 110 22.35 12.19 -14.04
N GLN A 111 22.83 12.07 -12.80
CA GLN A 111 24.26 12.04 -12.48
C GLN A 111 24.88 10.63 -12.67
N GLY A 112 24.04 9.61 -12.90
CA GLY A 112 24.46 8.21 -12.96
C GLY A 112 24.78 7.61 -11.60
N ASN A 113 24.30 8.22 -10.51
CA ASN A 113 24.38 7.64 -9.18
C ASN A 113 23.11 6.82 -8.90
N PHE A 114 23.27 5.53 -8.64
CA PHE A 114 22.16 4.63 -8.35
C PHE A 114 22.16 4.13 -6.89
N GLU A 115 23.01 4.71 -6.03
CA GLU A 115 23.16 4.28 -4.64
C GLU A 115 21.85 4.32 -3.85
N LEU A 116 21.00 5.32 -4.05
CA LEU A 116 19.69 5.40 -3.39
C LEU A 116 18.76 4.26 -3.84
N ILE A 117 18.73 3.97 -5.13
CA ILE A 117 17.88 2.93 -5.72
C ILE A 117 18.37 1.55 -5.28
N ASP A 118 19.68 1.31 -5.32
CA ASP A 118 20.28 0.05 -4.86
C ASP A 118 20.00 -0.17 -3.36
N GLN A 119 20.09 0.86 -2.52
CA GLN A 119 19.69 0.76 -1.10
C GLN A 119 18.20 0.45 -0.93
N LEU A 120 17.33 1.09 -1.72
CA LEU A 120 15.89 0.82 -1.72
C LEU A 120 15.60 -0.63 -2.10
N ILE A 121 16.24 -1.17 -3.14
CA ILE A 121 16.08 -2.57 -3.59
C ILE A 121 16.57 -3.55 -2.53
N VAL A 122 17.78 -3.35 -1.98
CA VAL A 122 18.35 -4.25 -0.96
C VAL A 122 17.45 -4.34 0.28
N VAL A 123 16.90 -3.22 0.75
CA VAL A 123 15.96 -3.23 1.87
C VAL A 123 14.67 -4.00 1.52
N ASN A 124 14.24 -3.98 0.24
CA ASN A 124 13.04 -4.68 -0.19
C ASN A 124 13.21 -6.21 -0.23
N GLU A 125 14.41 -6.71 -0.55
CA GLU A 125 14.70 -8.15 -0.54
C GLU A 125 14.70 -8.74 0.88
N ASN A 126 15.12 -7.97 1.88
CA ASN A 126 15.16 -8.43 3.27
C ASN A 126 13.77 -8.59 3.93
N GLU A 127 12.73 -7.94 3.39
CA GLU A 127 11.34 -8.08 3.89
C GLU A 127 10.63 -9.33 3.31
N GLY A 128 11.26 -10.05 2.37
CA GLY A 128 10.73 -11.27 1.74
C GLY A 128 11.17 -12.60 2.37
N GLU A 129 12.16 -12.58 3.27
CA GLU A 129 12.69 -13.77 3.94
C GLU A 129 12.31 -13.79 5.43
N ASN A 130 11.01 -13.83 5.72
CA ASN A 130 10.49 -14.35 7.00
C ASN A 130 9.42 -15.40 6.70
N SER A 131 9.85 -16.50 6.09
CA SER A 131 9.04 -17.70 6.00
C SER A 131 9.91 -18.92 6.36
N ASP A 132 9.56 -19.46 7.53
CA ASP A 132 9.61 -20.88 7.90
C ASP A 132 10.95 -21.49 8.36
N GLU A 133 11.08 -21.69 9.69
CA GLU A 133 11.03 -23.02 10.37
C GLU A 133 11.72 -22.94 11.75
N ASP A 134 11.00 -23.22 12.84
CA ASP A 134 11.27 -24.36 13.76
C ASP A 134 10.53 -24.24 15.11
N GLY A 135 9.55 -25.12 15.29
CA GLY A 135 9.42 -25.95 16.50
C GLY A 135 9.17 -25.30 17.86
N SER A 136 7.91 -25.24 18.28
CA SER A 136 7.54 -25.73 19.63
C SER A 136 6.03 -26.00 19.73
N GLU A 137 5.64 -27.23 19.39
CA GLU A 137 4.44 -27.86 19.92
C GLU A 137 4.57 -27.95 21.45
N MET A 138 3.81 -27.13 22.17
CA MET A 138 3.62 -27.29 23.61
C MET A 138 2.49 -28.29 23.80
N MET A 139 2.85 -29.57 23.97
CA MET A 139 1.93 -30.62 24.41
C MET A 139 1.31 -30.19 25.75
N VAL A 140 0.03 -29.82 25.73
CA VAL A 140 -0.76 -29.77 26.96
C VAL A 140 -1.13 -31.21 27.30
N ASP A 141 -0.38 -31.78 28.24
CA ASP A 141 -0.74 -33.02 28.91
C ASP A 141 -2.04 -32.73 29.69
N GLU A 142 -3.19 -33.02 29.08
CA GLU A 142 -4.50 -32.96 29.71
C GLU A 142 -4.87 -34.36 30.22
N PRO A 143 -4.71 -34.64 31.54
CA PRO A 143 -5.14 -35.92 32.09
C PRO A 143 -6.67 -35.97 32.21
N GLU A 144 -7.20 -37.06 31.68
CA GLU A 144 -8.59 -37.50 31.64
C GLU A 144 -9.36 -37.49 32.99
N PRO A 145 -10.71 -37.51 32.93
CA PRO A 145 -11.60 -37.11 34.03
C PRO A 145 -11.80 -38.22 35.06
N LYS A 146 -12.20 -37.83 36.27
CA LYS A 146 -12.60 -38.76 37.34
C LYS A 146 -14.06 -38.50 37.73
N ASP A 147 -14.91 -39.40 37.26
CA ASP A 147 -16.30 -39.58 37.65
C ASP A 147 -16.46 -39.80 39.16
N VAL A 148 -17.45 -39.14 39.78
CA VAL A 148 -18.25 -39.69 40.89
C VAL A 148 -19.65 -39.04 40.94
N ALA A 149 -20.55 -39.60 40.13
CA ALA A 149 -21.93 -40.03 40.42
C ALA A 149 -22.81 -39.37 41.52
N MET A 150 -24.03 -39.05 41.07
CA MET A 150 -25.37 -39.28 41.68
C MET A 150 -26.01 -38.24 42.62
N ASN A 151 -27.00 -37.51 42.08
CA ASN A 151 -28.43 -37.63 42.45
C ASN A 151 -29.38 -36.74 41.60
N GLU A 152 -30.11 -37.35 40.66
CA GLU A 152 -31.42 -36.89 40.13
C GLU A 152 -32.56 -37.19 41.17
N PRO A 153 -33.85 -36.79 41.02
CA PRO A 153 -34.59 -36.28 39.84
C PRO A 153 -35.44 -35.00 40.15
N LYS A 154 -36.20 -34.32 39.27
CA LYS A 154 -37.20 -34.76 38.28
C LYS A 154 -37.73 -33.51 37.52
N GLN A 155 -37.96 -33.62 36.21
CA GLN A 155 -38.71 -32.65 35.39
C GLN A 155 -40.21 -32.55 35.78
N PRO A 156 -40.91 -31.52 35.27
CA PRO A 156 -41.95 -31.85 34.28
C PRO A 156 -41.99 -30.95 33.04
N LYS A 157 -42.31 -31.60 31.90
CA LYS A 157 -42.70 -31.05 30.59
C LYS A 157 -44.05 -30.32 30.64
N GLN A 158 -44.26 -29.35 29.74
CA GLN A 158 -45.36 -29.34 28.74
C GLN A 158 -45.37 -28.03 27.90
N THR A 159 -45.42 -28.19 26.57
CA THR A 159 -45.94 -27.22 25.57
C THR A 159 -47.48 -27.35 25.53
N PRO A 160 -48.27 -26.38 25.01
CA PRO A 160 -48.50 -26.29 23.56
C PRO A 160 -48.70 -24.86 23.00
N ASP A 161 -48.56 -24.80 21.68
CA ASP A 161 -49.20 -23.92 20.69
C ASP A 161 -50.54 -23.28 21.10
N GLU A 162 -50.76 -22.02 20.70
CA GLU A 162 -52.04 -21.62 20.07
C GLU A 162 -51.90 -20.34 19.23
N GLU A 163 -52.48 -20.39 18.03
CA GLU A 163 -52.72 -19.25 17.17
C GLU A 163 -53.78 -18.31 17.76
N GLY A 164 -53.74 -17.03 17.38
CA GLY A 164 -54.72 -16.04 17.83
C GLY A 164 -54.80 -14.85 16.90
N VAL A 165 -55.45 -15.06 15.75
CA VAL A 165 -56.07 -14.01 14.94
C VAL A 165 -57.17 -13.28 15.73
N GLY A 166 -57.38 -12.00 15.44
CA GLY A 166 -58.60 -11.26 15.79
C GLY A 166 -58.29 -9.90 16.41
N GLU A 167 -58.36 -8.82 15.66
CA GLU A 167 -59.57 -8.05 15.29
C GLU A 167 -59.89 -6.92 16.29
N VAL A 168 -60.16 -5.75 15.68
CA VAL A 168 -61.27 -4.84 15.98
C VAL A 168 -61.04 -3.62 16.88
N LEU A 169 -61.18 -2.48 16.17
CA LEU A 169 -61.82 -1.19 16.48
C LEU A 169 -61.40 -0.42 17.74
N ILE A 170 -61.03 0.85 17.53
CA ILE A 170 -61.98 1.99 17.41
C ILE A 170 -61.34 3.15 16.67
#